data_AF-A0A0C2WPN9-F1
#
_entry.id   AF-A0A0C2WPN9-F1
#
_cell.length_a   1.000
_cell.length_b   1.000
_cell.length_c   1.000
_cell.angle_alpha   90.00
_cell.angle_beta   90.00
_cell.angle_gamma   90.00
#
_symmetry.space_group_name_H-M   'P 1'
#
loop_
_entity.id
_entity.type
_entity.pdbx_description
1 polymer ?
#
loop_
_entity_poly.entity_id
_entity_poly.type
_entity_poly.pdbx_seq_one_letter_code
_entity_poly.pdbx_strand_id
1 'polypeptide(L)'
;MMSSPKTIALKIEFGGGMELLFANQRSHKLSIPARVPVDNSTKELQAEPDSSNTKPTDIVFLIHYLRDHLLKEREELFIENGTVRPGILVLINDTDWELEGEGDYKLQDGDEIVFISTLHGG
;
A
#
# COMPACT_ATOMS: atom_id res chain seq x y z
N MET A 1 4.05 -29.95 5.16
CA MET A 1 4.40 -28.91 4.17
C MET A 1 3.35 -27.83 4.26
N MET A 2 3.64 -26.70 4.90
CA MET A 2 2.74 -25.54 4.88
C MET A 2 2.95 -24.85 3.53
N SER A 3 1.92 -24.81 2.70
CA SER A 3 1.91 -24.03 1.47
C SER A 3 2.01 -22.56 1.86
N SER A 4 3.05 -21.86 1.40
CA SER A 4 3.17 -20.42 1.63
C SER A 4 1.94 -19.71 1.07
N PRO A 5 1.35 -18.74 1.78
CA PRO A 5 0.13 -18.08 1.35
C PRO A 5 0.35 -17.37 0.01
N LYS A 6 -0.58 -17.56 -0.94
CA LYS A 6 -0.54 -16.93 -2.27
C LYS A 6 -0.84 -15.43 -2.19
N THR A 7 -1.59 -15.01 -1.18
CA THR A 7 -1.98 -13.63 -0.91
C THR A 7 -1.78 -13.30 0.57
N ILE A 8 -1.62 -12.01 0.87
CA ILE A 8 -1.61 -11.47 2.23
C ILE A 8 -2.86 -10.60 2.42
N ALA A 9 -3.47 -10.68 3.60
CA ALA A 9 -4.57 -9.83 4.01
C ALA A 9 -4.03 -8.61 4.74
N LEU A 10 -4.49 -7.43 4.35
CA LEU A 10 -4.07 -6.16 4.93
C LEU A 10 -5.28 -5.35 5.35
N LYS A 11 -5.12 -4.59 6.44
CA LYS A 11 -6.07 -3.55 6.85
C LYS A 11 -5.46 -2.19 6.55
N ILE A 12 -6.15 -1.39 5.75
CA ILE A 12 -5.73 -0.04 5.40
C ILE A 12 -6.67 0.96 6.06
N GLU A 13 -6.14 1.92 6.79
CA GLU A 13 -6.90 3.01 7.40
C GLU A 13 -6.43 4.35 6.83
N PHE A 14 -7.39 5.21 6.49
CA PHE A 14 -7.15 6.58 6.08
C PHE A 14 -7.59 7.55 7.18
N GLY A 15 -6.83 8.63 7.37
CA GLY A 15 -7.14 9.67 8.33
C GLY A 15 -6.71 11.06 7.84
N GLY A 16 -7.13 12.09 8.58
CA GLY A 16 -6.82 13.48 8.22
C GLY A 16 -7.51 13.96 6.96
N GLY A 17 -8.70 13.43 6.63
CA GLY A 17 -9.47 13.79 5.44
C GLY A 17 -9.07 13.04 4.17
N MET A 18 -8.08 12.15 4.25
CA MET A 18 -7.62 11.36 3.11
C MET A 18 -8.62 10.28 2.69
N GLU A 19 -9.52 9.85 3.57
CA GLU A 19 -10.63 8.95 3.25
C GLU A 19 -11.48 9.48 2.08
N LEU A 20 -11.54 10.80 1.88
CA LEU A 20 -12.24 11.45 0.77
C LEU A 20 -11.67 11.04 -0.60
N LEU A 21 -10.36 10.79 -0.67
CA LEU A 21 -9.70 10.32 -1.89
C LEU A 21 -10.05 8.87 -2.24
N PHE A 22 -10.57 8.11 -1.26
CA PHE A 22 -10.81 6.67 -1.33
C PHE A 22 -12.30 6.35 -1.14
N ALA A 23 -13.15 7.05 -1.90
CA ALA A 23 -14.61 6.88 -1.87
C ALA A 23 -15.28 7.20 -0.51
N ASN A 24 -14.67 8.10 0.27
CA ASN A 24 -15.15 8.46 1.61
C ASN A 24 -15.22 7.26 2.57
N GLN A 25 -14.33 6.29 2.39
CA GLN A 25 -14.24 5.09 3.21
C GLN A 25 -12.94 5.13 4.02
N ARG A 26 -13.08 5.04 5.33
CA ARG A 26 -11.94 5.12 6.26
C ARG A 26 -11.11 3.84 6.28
N SER A 27 -11.78 2.70 6.28
CA SER A 27 -11.17 1.38 6.51
C SER A 27 -11.36 0.48 5.29
N HIS A 28 -10.28 -0.06 4.74
CA HIS A 28 -10.30 -1.00 3.63
C HIS A 28 -9.62 -2.30 4.02
N LYS A 29 -10.26 -3.43 3.74
CA LYS A 29 -9.62 -4.75 3.86
C LYS A 29 -9.21 -5.20 2.47
N LEU A 30 -7.91 -5.41 2.27
CA LEU A 30 -7.34 -5.81 0.99
C LEU A 30 -6.78 -7.22 1.09
N SER A 31 -6.83 -7.95 -0.03
CA SER A 31 -6.06 -9.16 -0.22
C SER A 31 -5.23 -8.99 -1.48
N ILE A 32 -3.90 -8.92 -1.31
CA ILE A 32 -2.95 -8.69 -2.41
C ILE A 32 -1.98 -9.88 -2.51
N PRO A 33 -1.36 -10.13 -3.66
CA PRO A 33 -0.38 -11.21 -3.80
C PRO A 33 0.74 -11.09 -2.77
N ALA A 34 1.22 -12.21 -2.24
CA ALA A 34 2.38 -12.25 -1.33
C ALA A 34 3.71 -12.04 -2.07
N ARG A 35 3.71 -12.20 -3.40
CA ARG A 35 4.83 -11.95 -4.29
C ARG A 35 4.38 -11.11 -5.47
N VAL A 36 5.18 -10.12 -5.79
CA VAL A 36 4.90 -9.16 -6.86
C VAL A 36 6.13 -9.01 -7.77
N PRO A 37 5.96 -8.49 -9.00
CA PRO A 37 7.08 -8.15 -9.86
C PRO A 37 8.09 -7.22 -9.16
N VAL A 38 9.38 -7.36 -9.47
CA VAL A 38 10.44 -6.51 -8.86
C VAL A 38 10.28 -5.01 -9.13
N ASP A 39 9.59 -4.65 -10.21
CA ASP A 39 9.32 -3.27 -10.62
C ASP A 39 8.07 -2.65 -9.95
N ASN A 40 7.40 -3.38 -9.06
CA ASN A 40 6.16 -2.96 -8.40
C ASN A 40 5.03 -2.59 -9.37
N SER A 41 5.02 -3.19 -10.57
CA SER A 41 3.92 -3.05 -11.52
C SER A 41 2.65 -3.74 -11.01
N THR A 42 1.52 -3.04 -11.12
CA THR A 42 0.20 -3.48 -10.66
C THR A 42 -0.68 -4.00 -11.81
N LYS A 43 -0.20 -3.94 -13.06
CA LYS A 43 -1.01 -4.13 -14.29
C LYS A 43 -1.42 -5.58 -14.55
N GLU A 44 -0.71 -6.56 -14.01
CA GLU A 44 -0.93 -7.99 -14.26
C GLU A 44 -0.93 -8.81 -12.96
N LEU A 45 -1.89 -8.55 -12.08
CA LEU A 45 -2.13 -9.37 -10.87
C LEU A 45 -2.56 -10.82 -11.18
N GLN A 46 -2.82 -11.14 -12.46
CA GLN A 46 -3.36 -12.42 -12.94
C GLN A 46 -2.36 -13.25 -13.76
N ALA A 47 -1.13 -12.77 -14.00
CA ALA A 47 -0.13 -13.54 -14.73
C ALA A 47 0.44 -14.65 -13.84
N GLU A 48 0.37 -15.89 -14.32
CA GLU A 48 1.11 -17.02 -13.76
C GLU A 48 2.59 -16.64 -13.58
N PRO A 49 3.24 -17.02 -12.47
CA PRO A 49 4.59 -16.60 -12.12
C PRO A 49 5.64 -17.33 -12.98
N ASP A 50 5.60 -17.14 -14.31
CA ASP A 50 6.64 -17.60 -15.24
C ASP A 50 7.72 -16.53 -15.46
N SER A 51 7.60 -15.35 -14.83
CA SER A 51 8.69 -14.39 -14.74
C SER A 51 9.50 -14.68 -13.48
N SER A 52 10.71 -15.20 -13.66
CA SER A 52 11.69 -15.56 -12.63
C SER A 52 12.14 -14.41 -11.70
N ASN A 53 11.50 -13.24 -11.75
CA ASN A 53 11.92 -12.03 -11.07
C ASN A 53 10.77 -11.44 -10.23
N THR A 54 10.37 -12.16 -9.19
CA THR A 54 9.40 -11.70 -8.18
C THR A 54 10.08 -11.42 -6.84
N LYS A 55 9.57 -10.45 -6.09
CA LYS A 55 10.00 -10.15 -4.72
C LYS A 55 8.82 -10.26 -3.75
N PRO A 56 9.07 -10.39 -2.43
CA PRO A 56 8.02 -10.20 -1.42
C PRO A 56 7.35 -8.85 -1.61
N THR A 57 6.04 -8.78 -1.38
CA THR A 57 5.28 -7.54 -1.49
C THR A 57 5.77 -6.51 -0.48
N ASP A 58 6.06 -5.31 -0.96
CA ASP A 58 6.54 -4.19 -0.15
C ASP A 58 5.54 -3.04 -0.12
N ILE A 59 5.79 -2.06 0.76
CA ILE A 59 4.90 -0.92 0.92
C ILE A 59 4.81 -0.07 -0.35
N VAL A 60 5.86 -0.02 -1.17
CA VAL A 60 5.85 0.71 -2.44
C VAL A 60 4.86 0.08 -3.42
N PHE A 61 4.81 -1.25 -3.50
CA PHE A 61 3.77 -1.93 -4.27
C PHE A 61 2.37 -1.59 -3.75
N LEU A 62 2.16 -1.57 -2.42
CA LEU A 62 0.88 -1.19 -1.84
C LEU A 62 0.48 0.24 -2.23
N ILE A 63 1.40 1.20 -2.17
CA ILE A 63 1.14 2.60 -2.56
C ILE A 63 0.69 2.67 -4.02
N HIS A 64 1.40 2.00 -4.94
CA HIS A 64 0.98 1.91 -6.34
C HIS A 64 -0.38 1.22 -6.50
N TYR A 65 -0.61 0.13 -5.76
CA TYR A 65 -1.87 -0.62 -5.80
C TYR A 65 -3.04 0.26 -5.38
N LEU A 66 -2.89 1.01 -4.27
CA LEU A 66 -3.91 1.94 -3.78
C LEU A 66 -4.22 3.03 -4.80
N ARG A 67 -3.18 3.62 -5.42
CA ARG A 67 -3.36 4.57 -6.53
C ARG A 67 -4.15 3.96 -7.68
N ASP A 68 -3.73 2.79 -8.16
CA ASP A 68 -4.26 2.24 -9.40
C ASP A 68 -5.67 1.66 -9.26
N HIS A 69 -6.04 1.19 -8.06
CA HIS A 69 -7.27 0.42 -7.85
C HIS A 69 -8.29 1.10 -6.92
N LEU A 70 -7.82 1.84 -5.91
CA LEU A 70 -8.69 2.36 -4.85
C LEU A 70 -8.90 3.88 -4.95
N LEU A 71 -7.89 4.64 -5.38
CA LEU A 71 -7.95 6.09 -5.49
C LEU A 71 -9.06 6.51 -6.47
N LYS A 72 -9.90 7.45 -6.03
CA LYS A 72 -11.02 8.02 -6.81
C LYS A 72 -10.79 9.46 -7.24
N GLU A 73 -9.83 10.12 -6.60
CA GLU A 73 -9.44 11.49 -6.87
C GLU A 73 -8.10 11.53 -7.62
N ARG A 74 -7.54 12.72 -7.76
CA ARG A 74 -6.31 12.94 -8.54
C ARG A 74 -5.09 12.31 -7.87
N GLU A 75 -4.23 11.69 -8.67
CA GLU A 75 -3.00 11.00 -8.22
C GLU A 75 -2.09 11.93 -7.42
N GLU A 76 -1.93 13.19 -7.85
CA GLU A 76 -1.04 14.15 -7.21
C GLU A 76 -1.44 14.54 -5.77
N LEU A 77 -2.65 14.16 -5.33
CA LEU A 77 -3.09 14.38 -3.95
C LEU A 77 -2.58 13.29 -3.00
N PHE A 78 -2.21 12.12 -3.53
CA PHE A 78 -1.79 10.95 -2.75
C PHE A 78 -0.31 10.59 -2.99
N ILE A 79 0.17 10.67 -4.23
CA ILE A 79 1.54 10.28 -4.63
C ILE A 79 2.27 11.45 -5.27
N GLU A 80 3.56 11.58 -4.93
CA GLU A 80 4.50 12.50 -5.56
C GLU A 80 5.87 11.81 -5.71
N ASN A 81 6.53 11.97 -6.85
CA ASN A 81 7.87 11.40 -7.11
C ASN A 81 8.00 9.87 -6.85
N GLY A 82 6.92 9.11 -7.03
CA GLY A 82 6.92 7.65 -6.87
C GLY A 82 6.78 7.15 -5.43
N THR A 83 6.48 8.03 -4.47
CA THR A 83 6.15 7.67 -3.09
C THR A 83 4.95 8.50 -2.60
N VAL A 84 4.50 8.29 -1.36
CA VAL A 84 3.44 9.11 -0.76
C VAL A 84 3.84 10.59 -0.76
N ARG A 85 2.87 11.45 -1.04
CA ARG A 85 3.08 12.90 -1.07
C ARG A 85 3.58 13.41 0.29
N PRO A 86 4.55 14.34 0.34
CA PRO A 86 4.95 15.00 1.58
C PRO A 86 3.76 15.57 2.37
N GLY A 87 3.78 15.39 3.69
CA GLY A 87 2.64 15.72 4.56
C GLY A 87 1.58 14.62 4.65
N ILE A 88 1.89 13.42 4.17
CA ILE A 88 1.19 12.18 4.55
C ILE A 88 2.11 11.40 5.48
N LEU A 89 1.63 11.08 6.68
CA LEU A 89 2.28 10.16 7.60
C LEU A 89 1.82 8.73 7.31
N VAL A 90 2.74 7.78 7.38
CA VAL A 90 2.46 6.36 7.19
C VAL A 90 2.85 5.62 8.46
N LEU A 91 1.91 4.87 9.03
CA LEU A 91 2.15 3.99 10.17
C LEU A 91 1.97 2.54 9.74
N ILE A 92 2.86 1.68 10.22
CA ILE A 92 2.79 0.23 10.06
C ILE A 92 2.61 -0.35 11.47
N ASN A 93 1.47 -0.98 11.73
CA ASN A 93 1.13 -1.55 13.04
C ASN A 93 1.34 -0.57 14.20
N ASP A 94 0.82 0.66 14.04
CA ASP A 94 0.95 1.80 14.98
C ASP A 94 2.40 2.34 15.16
N THR A 95 3.35 1.87 14.38
CA THR A 95 4.75 2.35 14.37
C THR A 95 5.02 3.23 13.16
N ASP A 96 5.82 4.30 13.34
CA ASP A 96 6.26 5.15 12.24
C ASP A 96 7.06 4.34 11.21
N TRP A 97 6.67 4.41 9.94
CA TRP A 97 7.32 3.66 8.86
C TRP A 97 8.81 3.96 8.69
N GLU A 98 9.29 5.14 9.14
CA GLU A 98 10.70 5.52 9.09
C GLU A 98 11.55 4.58 9.96
N LEU A 99 10.96 4.04 11.02
CA LEU A 99 11.59 3.06 11.90
C LEU A 99 11.54 1.63 11.37
N GLU A 100 10.63 1.36 10.43
CA GLU A 100 10.38 0.05 9.83
C GLU A 100 11.07 -0.12 8.45
N GLY A 101 11.82 0.90 8.01
CA GLY A 101 12.57 0.88 6.75
C GLY A 101 11.85 1.51 5.55
N GLU A 102 10.78 2.27 5.79
CA GLU A 102 10.05 3.04 4.77
C GLU A 102 9.69 2.19 3.54
N GLY A 103 10.12 2.61 2.35
CA GLY A 103 9.86 1.94 1.08
C GLY A 103 10.36 0.48 1.00
N ASP A 104 11.30 0.08 1.85
CA ASP A 104 11.85 -1.27 1.86
C ASP A 104 11.08 -2.23 2.79
N TYR A 105 10.06 -1.74 3.51
CA TYR A 105 9.25 -2.57 4.39
C TYR A 105 8.49 -3.65 3.61
N LYS A 106 8.68 -4.90 4.01
CA LYS A 106 8.00 -6.07 3.45
C LYS A 106 6.71 -6.33 4.21
N LEU A 107 5.59 -6.17 3.53
CA LEU A 107 4.27 -6.37 4.11
C LEU A 107 4.07 -7.82 4.55
N GLN A 108 3.44 -7.97 5.71
CA GLN A 108 3.11 -9.26 6.31
C GLN A 108 1.59 -9.47 6.34
N ASP A 109 1.19 -10.74 6.41
CA ASP A 109 -0.22 -11.08 6.57
C ASP A 109 -0.75 -10.56 7.91
N GLY A 110 -1.87 -9.84 7.85
CA GLY A 110 -2.49 -9.21 9.00
C GLY A 110 -2.00 -7.81 9.33
N ASP A 111 -1.05 -7.25 8.58
CA ASP A 111 -0.55 -5.89 8.83
C ASP A 111 -1.66 -4.84 8.73
N GLU A 112 -1.58 -3.87 9.64
CA GLU A 112 -2.36 -2.63 9.60
C GLU A 112 -1.51 -1.48 9.11
N ILE A 113 -1.92 -0.85 8.01
CA ILE A 113 -1.24 0.31 7.42
C ILE A 113 -2.15 1.52 7.51
N VAL A 114 -1.69 2.57 8.18
CA VAL A 114 -2.46 3.80 8.38
C VAL A 114 -1.80 4.93 7.60
N PHE A 115 -2.58 5.60 6.76
CA PHE A 115 -2.15 6.82 6.06
C PHE A 115 -2.90 8.00 6.67
N ILE A 116 -2.19 9.05 7.11
CA ILE A 116 -2.77 10.24 7.74
C ILE A 116 -2.29 11.50 7.02
N SER A 117 -3.19 12.29 6.46
CA SER A 117 -2.80 13.60 5.93
C SER A 117 -2.65 14.62 7.07
N THR A 118 -1.51 15.28 7.15
CA THR A 118 -1.22 16.34 8.13
C THR A 118 -1.40 17.75 7.57
N LEU A 119 -1.60 17.88 6.25
CA LEU A 119 -1.71 19.16 5.55
C LEU A 119 -3.15 19.70 5.43
N HIS A 120 -4.18 18.85 5.57
CA HIS A 120 -5.57 19.25 5.25
C HIS A 120 -6.39 19.71 6.48
N GLY A 121 -5.74 20.13 7.56
CA GLY A 121 -6.40 20.69 8.75
C GLY A 121 -6.47 22.21 8.72
N GLY A 122 -7.37 22.77 7.92
CA GLY A 122 -7.69 24.21 7.89
C GLY A 122 -9.18 24.44 7.76
#